data_AF-A0A2N6ATB9-F1
#
_entry.id   AF-A0A2N6ATB9-F1
#
_cell.length_a   1.000
_cell.length_b   1.000
_cell.length_c   1.000
_cell.angle_alpha   90.00
_cell.angle_beta   90.00
_cell.angle_gamma   90.00
#
_symmetry.space_group_name_H-M   'P 1'
#
loop_
_entity.id
_entity.type
_entity.pdbx_description
1 polymer ?
#
loop_
_entity_poly.entity_id
_entity_poly.type
_entity_poly.pdbx_seq_one_letter_code
_entity_poly.pdbx_strand_id
1 'polypeptide(L)' 'EGLIAINGKLTIEDIAATIHAHPTLSEAFSEAVLDAGNMAIHKLGEKRK' A
#
# COMPACT_ATOMS: atom_id res chain seq x y z
N GLU A 1 -3.57 3.81 9.76
CA GLU A 1 -2.17 3.55 9.38
C GLU A 1 -1.45 4.82 8.91
N GLY A 2 -2.05 5.65 8.04
CA GLY A 2 -1.42 6.87 7.50
C GLY A 2 -0.75 7.83 8.51
N LEU A 3 -1.35 8.09 9.67
CA LEU A 3 -0.71 8.94 10.72
C LEU A 3 0.66 8.38 11.17
N ILE A 4 0.72 7.06 11.43
CA ILE A 4 1.95 6.38 11.87
C ILE A 4 2.96 6.34 10.73
N ALA A 5 2.51 6.08 9.51
CA ALA A 5 3.36 6.08 8.32
C ALA A 5 4.05 7.44 8.11
N ILE A 6 3.29 8.54 8.22
CA ILE A 6 3.82 9.90 8.06
C ILE A 6 4.77 10.26 9.20
N ASN A 7 4.37 10.05 10.46
CA ASN A 7 5.21 10.39 11.61
C ASN A 7 6.50 9.53 11.68
N GLY A 8 6.40 8.27 11.29
CA GLY A 8 7.51 7.32 11.21
C GLY A 8 8.38 7.49 9.96
N LYS A 9 7.99 8.36 9.02
CA LYS A 9 8.65 8.56 7.73
C LYS A 9 8.85 7.24 6.96
N LEU A 10 7.85 6.37 7.03
CA LEU A 10 7.89 5.07 6.36
C LEU A 10 7.88 5.26 4.85
N THR A 11 8.67 4.47 4.14
CA THR A 11 8.66 4.42 2.68
C THR A 11 7.56 3.48 2.16
N ILE A 12 7.37 3.45 0.84
CA ILE A 12 6.46 2.51 0.19
C ILE A 12 6.90 1.07 0.50
N GLU A 13 8.21 0.81 0.45
CA GLU A 13 8.79 -0.51 0.70
C GLU A 13 8.58 -0.97 2.14
N ASP A 14 8.67 -0.07 3.12
CA ASP A 14 8.41 -0.40 4.54
C ASP A 14 6.98 -0.91 4.76
N ILE A 15 6.00 -0.25 4.14
CA ILE A 15 4.59 -0.63 4.24
C ILE A 15 4.32 -1.89 3.40
N ALA A 16 4.91 -1.99 2.21
CA ALA A 16 4.77 -3.16 1.34
C ALA A 16 5.34 -4.45 1.97
N ALA A 17 6.37 -4.33 2.82
CA ALA A 17 6.93 -5.45 3.57
C ALA A 17 6.10 -5.85 4.81
N THR A 18 5.09 -5.05 5.19
CA THR A 18 4.22 -5.31 6.33
C THR A 18 3.05 -6.21 5.93
N ILE A 19 2.75 -7.23 6.75
CA ILE A 19 1.62 -8.14 6.50
C ILE A 19 0.34 -7.56 7.11
N HIS A 20 -0.60 -7.19 6.25
CA HIS A 20 -1.97 -6.88 6.65
C HIS A 20 -2.80 -8.15 6.70
N ALA A 21 -3.60 -8.29 7.76
CA ALA A 21 -4.48 -9.46 7.89
C ALA A 21 -5.54 -9.47 6.78
N HIS A 22 -5.77 -10.64 6.19
CA HIS A 22 -6.81 -10.87 5.18
C HIS A 22 -7.93 -11.74 5.75
N PRO A 23 -9.23 -11.42 5.52
CA PRO A 23 -9.77 -10.22 4.84
C PRO A 23 -10.07 -9.08 5.83
N THR A 24 -9.49 -7.89 5.62
CA THR A 24 -9.74 -6.72 6.49
C THR A 24 -9.71 -5.40 5.71
N LEU A 25 -10.35 -4.35 6.25
CA LEU A 25 -10.32 -3.01 5.63
C LEU A 25 -8.91 -2.40 5.55
N SER A 26 -7.98 -2.82 6.40
CA SER A 26 -6.60 -2.33 6.35
C SER A 26 -5.87 -2.76 5.08
N GLU A 27 -6.30 -3.85 4.43
CA GLU A 27 -5.71 -4.30 3.16
C GLU A 27 -5.87 -3.26 2.04
N ALA A 28 -6.96 -2.48 2.06
CA ALA A 28 -7.18 -1.41 1.09
C ALA A 28 -6.14 -0.30 1.20
N PHE A 29 -5.64 -0.02 2.41
CA PHE A 29 -4.53 0.93 2.60
C PHE A 29 -3.22 0.35 2.05
N SER A 30 -2.94 -0.92 2.32
CA SER A 30 -1.77 -1.62 1.78
C SER A 30 -1.76 -1.61 0.25
N GLU A 31 -2.87 -1.97 -0.39
CA GLU A 31 -3.02 -1.93 -1.85
C GLU A 31 -2.86 -0.51 -2.43
N ALA A 32 -3.37 0.53 -1.75
CA ALA A 32 -3.16 1.90 -2.19
C ALA A 32 -1.68 2.32 -2.16
N VAL A 33 -0.92 1.84 -1.17
CA VAL A 33 0.53 2.09 -1.10
C VAL A 33 1.27 1.30 -2.18
N LEU A 34 0.90 0.04 -2.41
CA LEU A 34 1.45 -0.76 -3.51
C LEU A 34 1.16 -0.14 -4.88
N ASP A 35 -0.03 0.45 -5.08
CA ASP A 35 -0.42 1.15 -6.31
C ASP A 35 0.49 2.36 -6.58
N ALA A 36 0.82 3.14 -5.53
CA ALA A 36 1.78 4.24 -5.65
C ALA A 36 3.17 3.77 -6.11
N GLY A 37 3.54 2.52 -5.81
CA GLY A 37 4.76 1.85 -6.28
C GLY A 37 4.62 1.08 -7.59
N ASN A 38 3.46 1.11 -8.27
CA ASN A 38 3.13 0.25 -9.42
C ASN A 38 3.22 -1.27 -9.13
N MET A 39 2.93 -1.67 -7.89
CA MET A 39 2.99 -3.05 -7.38
C MET A 39 1.62 -3.59 -6.95
N ALA A 40 0.55 -2.81 -7.06
CA ALA A 40 -0.79 -3.26 -6.67
C ALA A 40 -1.25 -4.47 -7.50
N ILE A 41 -1.93 -5.40 -6.82
CA ILE A 41 -2.40 -6.66 -7.43
C ILE A 41 -3.93 -6.78 -7.43
N HIS A 42 -4.61 -6.02 -6.56
CA HIS A 42 -6.07 -6.04 -6.45
C HIS A 42 -6.74 -4.83 -7.15
N LYS A 43 -6.01 -4.13 -8.02
CA LYS A 43 -6.48 -3.01 -8.85
C LYS A 43 -5.94 -3.15 -10.28
N LEU A 44 -6.70 -2.67 -11.28
CA LEU A 44 -6.17 -2.51 -12.64
C LEU A 44 -5.08 -1.42 -12.67
N GLY A 45 -3.89 -1.77 -13.16
CA GLY A 45 -2.75 -0.85 -13.23
C GLY A 45 -2.99 0.36 -14.14
N GLU A 46 -2.19 1.42 -13.95
CA GLU A 46 -2.27 2.61 -14.79
C GLU A 46 -1.87 2.33 -16.24
N LYS A 47 -2.63 2.90 -17.19
CA LYS A 47 -2.29 2.82 -18.61
C LYS A 47 -1.07 3.69 -18.87
N ARG A 48 0.03 3.07 -19.34
CA ARG A 48 1.15 3.82 -19.92
C ARG A 48 0.62 4.60 -21.13
N LYS A 49 0.73 5.93 -21.09
CA LYS A 49 0.38 6.83 -22.20
C LYS A 49 1.37 6.70 -23.35
#